data_AF-A0AA44QCP3-F1
#
_entry.id   AF-A0AA44QCP3-F1
#
_cell.length_a   1.000
_cell.length_b   1.000
_cell.length_c   1.000
_cell.angle_alpha   90.00
_cell.angle_beta   90.00
_cell.angle_gamma   90.00
#
_symmetry.space_group_name_H-M   'P 1'
#
loop_
_entity.id
_entity.type
_entity.pdbx_description
1 polymer ?
#
loop_
_entity_poly.entity_id
_entity_poly.type
_entity_poly.pdbx_seq_one_letter_code
_entity_poly.pdbx_strand_id
1 'polypeptide(L)'
;MKRLCLATSAFLNFIFGFLFTYVLLWLLITVYSINCLFNGCSDMVGEEWVGIIMGMVITFIISVILFPTIIFTNRKFLHVVRIEKRRYVLVVFLSFVFGALLRFYLRLNHVGPF
;
A
#
# COMPACT_ATOMS: atom_id res chain seq x y z
N MET A 1 16.95 0.26 -23.21
CA MET A 1 16.05 -0.74 -22.57
C MET A 1 16.27 -0.91 -21.06
N LYS A 2 17.46 -1.30 -20.57
CA LYS A 2 17.67 -1.58 -19.12
C LYS A 2 17.29 -0.43 -18.18
N ARG A 3 17.66 0.81 -18.50
CA ARG A 3 17.29 2.02 -17.72
C ARG A 3 15.78 2.27 -17.72
N LEU A 4 15.12 2.04 -18.85
CA LEU A 4 13.68 2.23 -19.03
C LEU A 4 12.91 1.20 -18.20
N CYS A 5 13.32 -0.08 -18.21
CA CYS A 5 12.75 -1.12 -17.33
C CYS A 5 12.98 -0.82 -15.84
N LEU A 6 14.14 -0.28 -15.48
CA LEU A 6 14.42 0.12 -14.10
C LEU A 6 13.50 1.28 -13.66
N ALA A 7 13.31 2.28 -14.53
CA ALA A 7 12.39 3.39 -14.27
C ALA A 7 10.93 2.92 -14.15
N THR A 8 10.48 2.02 -15.03
CA THR A 8 9.14 1.42 -14.94
C THR A 8 8.97 0.63 -13.64
N SER A 9 9.98 -0.16 -13.26
CA SER A 9 9.95 -0.90 -11.99
C SER A 9 9.91 0.04 -10.78
N ALA A 10 10.73 1.09 -10.78
CA ALA A 10 10.72 2.11 -9.73
C ALA A 10 9.33 2.77 -9.63
N PHE A 11 8.75 3.20 -10.75
CA PHE A 11 7.42 3.82 -10.81
C PHE A 11 6.30 2.88 -10.31
N LEU A 12 6.33 1.60 -10.71
CA LEU A 12 5.38 0.61 -10.22
C LEU A 12 5.51 0.42 -8.70
N ASN A 13 6.73 0.24 -8.19
CA ASN A 13 6.96 0.09 -6.75
C ASN A 13 6.60 1.35 -5.95
N PHE A 14 6.71 2.54 -6.56
CA PHE A 14 6.20 3.78 -5.99
C PHE A 14 4.67 3.77 -5.86
N ILE A 15 3.94 3.42 -6.92
CA ILE A 15 2.47 3.27 -6.86
C ILE A 15 2.07 2.23 -5.81
N PHE A 16 2.80 1.11 -5.75
CA PHE A 16 2.56 0.08 -4.76
C PHE A 16 2.80 0.56 -3.33
N GLY A 17 3.87 1.32 -3.09
CA GLY A 17 4.12 1.95 -1.79
C GLY A 17 2.98 2.90 -1.39
N PHE A 18 2.49 3.69 -2.34
CA PHE A 18 1.36 4.60 -2.11
C PHE A 18 0.07 3.85 -1.74
N LEU A 19 -0.27 2.78 -2.46
CA LEU A 19 -1.46 1.95 -2.19
C LEU A 19 -1.31 1.12 -0.90
N PHE A 20 -0.10 0.68 -0.58
CA PHE A 20 0.15 -0.11 0.63
C PHE A 20 -0.18 0.67 1.90
N THR A 21 0.10 1.98 1.93
CA THR A 21 -0.28 2.85 3.06
C THR A 21 -1.79 2.95 3.22
N TYR A 22 -2.56 2.89 2.12
CA TYR A 22 -4.03 2.86 2.15
C TYR A 22 -4.54 1.57 2.81
N VAL A 23 -3.97 0.43 2.44
CA VAL A 23 -4.27 -0.87 3.04
C VAL A 23 -3.96 -0.88 4.53
N LEU A 24 -2.77 -0.40 4.92
CA LEU A 24 -2.37 -0.32 6.32
C LEU A 24 -3.30 0.56 7.15
N LEU A 25 -3.73 1.69 6.59
CA LEU A 25 -4.66 2.58 7.26
C LEU A 25 -5.99 1.90 7.57
N TRP A 26 -6.59 1.27 6.57
CA TRP A 26 -7.85 0.55 6.76
C TRP A 26 -7.71 -0.61 7.74
N LEU A 27 -6.59 -1.31 7.71
CA LEU A 27 -6.29 -2.34 8.70
C LEU A 27 -6.23 -1.75 10.12
N LEU A 28 -5.59 -0.59 10.29
CA LEU A 28 -5.51 0.10 11.59
C LEU A 28 -6.90 0.56 12.08
N ILE A 29 -7.71 1.13 11.19
CA ILE A 29 -9.11 1.51 11.48
C ILE A 29 -9.92 0.28 11.89
N THR A 30 -9.76 -0.83 11.18
CA THR A 30 -10.44 -2.09 11.48
C THR A 30 -10.05 -2.62 12.85
N VAL A 31 -8.75 -2.68 13.15
CA VAL A 31 -8.25 -3.16 14.46
C VAL A 31 -8.76 -2.27 15.59
N TYR A 32 -8.74 -0.95 15.40
CA TYR A 32 -9.32 -0.01 16.35
C TYR A 32 -10.82 -0.25 16.58
N SER A 33 -11.57 -0.46 15.50
CA SER A 33 -13.02 -0.71 15.55
C SER A 33 -13.35 -2.01 16.27
N ILE A 34 -12.61 -3.09 15.99
CA ILE A 34 -12.74 -4.37 16.69
C ILE A 34 -12.43 -4.19 18.18
N ASN A 35 -11.36 -3.48 18.52
CA ASN A 35 -11.00 -3.22 19.91
C ASN A 35 -12.08 -2.39 20.65
N CYS A 36 -12.70 -1.42 19.98
CA CYS A 36 -13.81 -0.66 20.53
C CYS A 36 -15.07 -1.51 20.73
N LEU A 37 -15.34 -2.47 19.83
CA LEU A 37 -16.45 -3.42 19.97
C LEU A 37 -16.30 -4.31 21.22
N PHE A 38 -15.09 -4.83 21.45
CA PHE A 38 -14.82 -5.66 22.63
C PHE A 38 -14.83 -4.87 23.94
N ASN A 39 -14.38 -3.60 23.91
CA ASN A 39 -14.27 -2.76 25.10
C ASN A 39 -15.49 -1.84 25.33
N GLY A 40 -16.55 -1.95 24.52
CA GLY A 40 -17.80 -1.23 24.74
C GLY A 40 -17.72 0.28 24.53
N CYS A 41 -16.99 0.75 23.52
CA CYS A 41 -17.04 2.17 23.14
C CYS A 41 -18.46 2.54 22.68
N SER A 42 -19.05 3.59 23.27
CA SER A 42 -20.41 4.06 22.95
C SER A 42 -20.57 4.71 21.56
N ASP A 43 -19.46 4.96 20.87
CA ASP A 43 -19.42 5.95 19.79
C ASP A 43 -19.57 5.37 18.37
N MET A 44 -19.53 4.04 18.19
CA MET A 44 -19.66 3.45 16.85
C MET A 44 -21.10 3.11 16.49
N VAL A 45 -21.84 4.13 16.06
CA VAL A 45 -23.21 4.01 15.49
C VAL A 45 -23.16 3.25 14.16
N GLY A 46 -24.19 2.44 13.89
CA GLY A 46 -24.27 1.44 12.81
C GLY A 46 -23.84 1.82 11.38
N GLU A 47 -23.77 3.12 11.04
CA GLU A 47 -23.32 3.58 9.72
C GLU A 47 -21.79 3.46 9.51
N GLU A 48 -20.99 3.56 10.57
CA GLU A 48 -19.53 3.43 10.48
C GLU A 48 -19.10 1.99 10.16
N TRP A 49 -19.86 1.00 10.62
CA TRP A 49 -19.59 -0.43 10.42
C TRP A 49 -19.65 -0.84 8.95
N VAL A 50 -20.58 -0.28 8.18
CA VAL A 50 -20.67 -0.51 6.74
C VAL A 50 -19.41 0.02 6.04
N GLY A 51 -18.94 1.21 6.43
CA GLY A 51 -17.69 1.80 5.93
C GLY A 51 -16.46 0.95 6.27
N ILE A 52 -16.38 0.44 7.50
CA ILE A 52 -15.29 -0.42 7.97
C ILE A 52 -15.28 -1.77 7.21
N ILE A 53 -16.45 -2.40 7.03
CA ILE A 53 -16.57 -3.66 6.27
C ILE A 53 -16.19 -3.45 4.80
N MET A 54 -16.69 -2.39 4.16
CA MET A 54 -16.33 -2.06 2.78
C MET A 54 -14.84 -1.75 2.66
N GLY A 55 -14.28 -1.01 3.61
CA GLY A 55 -12.85 -0.74 3.71
C GLY A 55 -12.00 -2.01 3.84
N MET A 56 -12.42 -2.97 4.66
CA MET A 56 -11.79 -4.29 4.79
C MET A 56 -11.83 -5.08 3.48
N VAL A 57 -12.97 -5.11 2.78
CA VAL A 57 -13.11 -5.81 1.51
C VAL A 57 -12.16 -5.22 0.46
N ILE A 58 -12.12 -3.88 0.35
CA ILE A 58 -11.19 -3.19 -0.55
C ILE A 58 -9.74 -3.51 -0.18
N THR A 59 -9.41 -3.45 1.11
CA THR A 59 -8.08 -3.75 1.65
C THR A 59 -7.66 -5.19 1.35
N PHE A 60 -8.58 -6.15 1.48
CA PHE A 60 -8.36 -7.56 1.17
C PHE A 60 -8.13 -7.77 -0.32
N ILE A 61 -8.98 -7.19 -1.18
CA ILE A 61 -8.83 -7.27 -2.65
C ILE A 61 -7.50 -6.66 -3.08
N ILE A 62 -7.15 -5.48 -2.56
CA ILE A 62 -5.86 -4.86 -2.83
C ILE A 62 -4.75 -5.80 -2.33
N SER A 63 -4.77 -6.27 -1.09
CA SER A 63 -3.68 -7.12 -0.57
C SER A 63 -3.49 -8.41 -1.37
N VAL A 64 -4.58 -9.12 -1.69
CA VAL A 64 -4.54 -10.42 -2.38
C VAL A 64 -4.08 -10.27 -3.84
N ILE A 65 -4.35 -9.15 -4.51
CA ILE A 65 -3.95 -8.94 -5.90
C ILE A 65 -2.60 -8.23 -5.98
N LEU A 66 -2.39 -7.20 -5.18
CA LEU A 66 -1.23 -6.32 -5.23
C LEU A 66 0.03 -7.06 -4.80
N PHE A 67 -0.01 -7.83 -3.70
CA PHE A 67 1.17 -8.50 -3.16
C PHE A 67 1.77 -9.56 -4.10
N PRO A 68 0.97 -10.50 -4.67
CA PRO A 68 1.47 -11.44 -5.66
C PRO A 68 1.96 -10.72 -6.92
N THR A 69 1.22 -9.72 -7.38
CA THR A 69 1.58 -8.95 -8.58
C THR A 69 2.94 -8.26 -8.42
N ILE A 70 3.21 -7.67 -7.25
CA ILE A 70 4.51 -7.07 -6.91
C ILE A 70 5.63 -8.11 -7.00
N ILE A 71 5.44 -9.29 -6.41
CA ILE A 71 6.46 -10.35 -6.39
C ILE A 71 6.75 -10.86 -7.81
N PHE A 72 5.71 -11.16 -8.59
CA PHE A 72 5.86 -11.64 -9.96
C PHE A 72 6.52 -10.59 -10.86
N THR A 73 6.07 -9.34 -10.75
CA THR A 73 6.58 -8.22 -11.55
C THR A 73 8.05 -7.95 -11.23
N ASN A 74 8.41 -7.87 -9.95
CA ASN A 74 9.80 -7.65 -9.54
C ASN A 74 10.72 -8.83 -9.92
N ARG A 75 10.25 -10.08 -9.83
CA ARG A 75 11.01 -11.27 -10.29
C ARG A 75 11.26 -11.22 -11.80
N LYS A 76 10.23 -10.91 -12.59
CA LYS A 76 10.33 -10.81 -14.05
C LYS A 76 11.30 -9.69 -14.46
N PHE A 77 11.22 -8.52 -13.82
CA PHE A 77 12.13 -7.41 -14.08
C PHE A 77 13.57 -7.73 -13.68
N LEU A 78 13.80 -8.36 -12.53
CA LEU A 78 15.15 -8.78 -12.12
C LEU A 78 15.80 -9.68 -13.19
N HIS A 79 15.03 -10.64 -13.73
CA HIS A 79 15.49 -11.56 -14.76
C HIS A 79 15.83 -10.85 -16.08
N VAL A 80 15.00 -9.88 -16.50
CA VAL A 80 15.19 -9.13 -17.75
C VAL A 80 16.37 -8.16 -17.69
N VAL A 81 16.52 -7.43 -16.58
CA VAL A 81 17.50 -6.33 -16.53
C VAL A 81 18.91 -6.82 -16.17
N ARG A 82 19.04 -8.00 -15.55
CA ARG A 82 20.31 -8.63 -15.11
C ARG A 82 21.22 -7.65 -14.34
N ILE A 83 20.63 -6.87 -13.45
CA ILE A 83 21.35 -5.97 -12.54
C ILE A 83 21.69 -6.73 -11.26
N GLU A 84 22.76 -6.30 -10.60
CA GLU A 84 23.12 -6.76 -9.27
C GLU A 84 21.91 -6.66 -8.32
N LYS A 85 21.47 -7.80 -7.78
CA LYS A 85 20.24 -7.93 -6.99
C LYS A 85 20.17 -6.89 -5.86
N ARG A 86 21.30 -6.59 -5.22
CA ARG A 86 21.40 -5.59 -4.14
C ARG A 86 21.00 -4.19 -4.59
N ARG A 87 21.49 -3.73 -5.74
CA ARG A 87 21.16 -2.40 -6.29
C ARG A 87 19.70 -2.33 -6.74
N TYR A 88 19.19 -3.40 -7.34
CA TYR A 88 17.79 -3.47 -7.75
C TYR A 88 16.85 -3.37 -6.54
N VAL A 89 17.12 -4.17 -5.49
CA VAL A 89 16.32 -4.14 -4.25
C VAL A 89 16.37 -2.78 -3.60
N LEU A 90 17.54 -2.11 -3.57
CA LEU A 90 17.66 -0.76 -3.02
C LEU A 90 16.77 0.25 -3.76
N VAL A 91 16.80 0.26 -5.10
CA VAL A 91 15.99 1.19 -5.91
C VAL A 91 14.49 0.94 -5.73
N VAL A 92 14.09 -0.33 -5.74
CA VAL A 92 12.70 -0.74 -5.50
C VAL A 92 12.24 -0.33 -4.10
N PHE A 93 13.05 -0.58 -3.08
CA PHE A 93 12.76 -0.23 -1.70
C PHE A 93 12.64 1.28 -1.51
N LEU A 94 13.58 2.07 -2.03
CA LEU A 94 13.50 3.53 -1.98
C LEU A 94 12.24 4.05 -2.66
N SER A 95 11.92 3.54 -3.86
CA SER A 95 10.72 3.96 -4.59
C SER A 95 9.43 3.65 -3.80
N PHE A 96 9.38 2.47 -3.16
CA PHE A 96 8.28 2.08 -2.29
C PHE A 96 8.14 3.01 -1.07
N VAL A 97 9.25 3.30 -0.38
CA VAL A 97 9.26 4.22 0.77
C VAL A 97 8.83 5.62 0.35
N PHE A 98 9.28 6.13 -0.79
CA PHE A 98 8.84 7.43 -1.32
C PHE A 98 7.34 7.47 -1.60
N GLY A 99 6.77 6.40 -2.17
CA GLY A 99 5.32 6.29 -2.40
C GLY A 99 4.53 6.36 -1.09
N ALA A 100 5.01 5.64 -0.06
CA ALA A 100 4.40 5.66 1.27
C ALA A 100 4.50 7.04 1.95
N LEU A 101 5.67 7.68 1.89
CA LEU A 101 5.90 9.01 2.44
C LEU A 101 5.03 10.07 1.76
N LEU A 102 4.89 10.03 0.44
CA LEU A 102 4.03 10.98 -0.28
C LEU A 102 2.59 10.85 0.18
N ARG A 103 2.08 9.62 0.35
CA ARG A 103 0.72 9.41 0.86
C ARG A 103 0.56 10.00 2.27
N PHE A 104 1.53 9.74 3.13
CA PHE A 104 1.51 10.25 4.50
C PHE A 104 1.48 11.79 4.52
N TYR A 105 2.31 12.41 3.69
CA TYR A 105 2.38 13.85 3.52
C TYR A 105 1.06 14.45 2.99
N LEU A 106 0.46 13.86 1.95
CA LEU A 106 -0.81 14.35 1.38
C LEU A 106 -1.93 14.31 2.42
N ARG A 107 -1.97 13.24 3.23
CA ARG A 107 -2.96 13.10 4.29
C ARG A 107 -2.74 14.09 5.43
N LEU A 108 -1.49 14.29 5.85
CA LEU A 108 -1.16 15.25 6.91
C LEU A 108 -1.62 16.68 6.54
N ASN A 109 -1.51 17.03 5.26
CA ASN A 109 -1.86 18.35 4.74
C ASN A 109 -3.31 18.48 4.25
N HIS A 110 -4.18 17.47 4.43
CA HIS A 110 -5.58 17.48 3.96
C HIS A 110 -5.73 17.83 2.46
N VAL A 111 -4.73 17.50 1.64
CA VAL A 111 -4.76 17.78 0.20
C VAL A 111 -5.49 16.63 -0.49
N GLY A 112 -6.81 16.78 -0.62
CA GLY A 112 -7.72 15.83 -1.26
C GLY A 112 -8.91 15.49 -0.37
N PRO A 113 -10.02 14.95 -0.92
CA PRO A 113 -11.09 14.44 -0.08
C PRO A 113 -10.57 13.23 0.68
N PHE A 114 -10.82 13.17 2.00
CA PHE A 114 -10.46 12.11 2.97
C PHE A 114 -9.12 12.28 3.71
#